data_AF-A0A972GBR8-F1
#
_entry.id   AF-A0A972GBR8-F1
#
_cell.length_a   1.000
_cell.length_b   1.000
_cell.length_c   1.000
_cell.angle_alpha   90.00
_cell.angle_beta   90.00
_cell.angle_gamma   90.00
#
_symmetry.space_group_name_H-M   'P 1'
#
loop_
_entity.id
_entity.type
_entity.pdbx_description
1 polymer ?
#
loop_
_entity_poly.entity_id
_entity_poly.type
_entity_poly.pdbx_seq_one_letter_code
_entity_poly.pdbx_strand_id
1 'polypeptide(L)'
;MSGLGHNGGPSMEPGFGFRKHAWGKARRELLPNLPLQIVRIRVARAKRLGLDYKTYATIRATSGRDIVGFLFSGNALELRPQRIAVPERLQGRLAGLDGAAERVVAVYGPSHPQAVLAANPGLIDMTAPAPGFTESWAAMRDRIKATLRESNLPADGVVLVAATSVEREWCGGGQMAGILTADRFFQPAA
;
A
#
# COMPACT_ATOMS: atom_id res chain seq x y z
N MET A 1 25.33 15.71 -16.23
CA MET A 1 25.37 15.40 -14.79
C MET A 1 24.28 16.19 -14.09
N SER A 2 23.15 15.56 -13.80
CA SER A 2 22.08 16.19 -13.02
C SER A 2 22.29 15.80 -11.56
N GLY A 3 22.81 16.72 -10.75
CA GLY A 3 23.10 16.47 -9.34
C GLY A 3 21.84 16.11 -8.55
N LEU A 4 21.96 15.09 -7.70
CA LEU A 4 20.93 14.70 -6.73
C LEU A 4 20.56 15.92 -5.85
N GLY A 5 19.28 16.29 -5.81
CA GLY A 5 18.75 17.32 -4.89
C GLY A 5 18.11 18.58 -5.52
N HIS A 6 18.08 18.74 -6.85
CA HIS A 6 17.33 19.83 -7.47
C HIS A 6 15.85 19.46 -7.62
N ASN A 7 14.98 20.01 -6.77
CA ASN A 7 13.52 19.91 -6.92
C ASN A 7 12.98 20.78 -8.08
N GLY A 8 13.76 20.96 -9.16
CA GLY A 8 13.41 21.73 -10.36
C GLY A 8 13.21 23.24 -10.14
N GLY A 9 13.21 23.73 -8.91
CA GLY A 9 12.81 25.11 -8.59
C GLY A 9 11.37 25.43 -9.03
N PRO A 10 10.79 26.56 -8.61
CA PRO A 10 9.59 27.07 -9.28
C PRO A 10 9.90 27.29 -10.76
N SER A 11 8.99 26.87 -11.64
CA SER A 11 9.14 27.08 -13.09
C SER A 11 9.33 28.56 -13.39
N MET A 12 10.40 28.88 -14.11
CA MET A 12 10.68 30.22 -14.64
C MET A 12 9.96 30.49 -15.96
N GLU A 13 9.11 29.56 -16.42
CA GLU A 13 8.29 29.79 -17.60
C GLU A 13 7.40 31.01 -17.41
N PRO A 14 7.38 31.95 -18.37
CA PRO A 14 6.46 33.06 -18.35
C PRO A 14 5.01 32.61 -18.09
N GLY A 15 4.34 33.29 -17.16
CA GLY A 15 2.94 33.04 -16.84
C GLY A 15 2.65 31.86 -15.90
N PHE A 16 3.65 31.10 -15.43
CA PHE A 16 3.44 29.98 -14.49
C PHE A 16 2.69 30.42 -13.21
N GLY A 17 3.08 31.56 -12.63
CA GLY A 17 2.44 32.12 -11.44
C GLY A 17 0.95 32.42 -11.65
N PHE A 18 0.61 33.04 -12.79
CA PHE A 18 -0.78 33.31 -13.14
C PHE A 18 -1.58 32.02 -13.41
N ARG A 19 -1.02 31.05 -14.14
CA ARG A 19 -1.67 29.74 -14.39
C ARG A 19 -1.96 29.01 -13.08
N LYS A 20 -1.00 28.98 -12.15
CA LYS A 20 -1.17 28.39 -10.81
C LYS A 20 -2.26 29.09 -10.01
N HIS A 21 -2.28 30.42 -10.02
CA HIS A 21 -3.31 31.22 -9.35
C HIS A 21 -4.71 30.95 -9.94
N ALA A 22 -4.85 31.04 -11.26
CA ALA A 22 -6.10 30.82 -11.97
C ALA A 22 -6.64 29.39 -11.74
N TRP A 23 -5.78 28.37 -11.84
CA TRP A 23 -6.15 26.98 -11.52
C TRP A 23 -6.57 26.81 -10.06
N GLY A 24 -5.84 27.40 -9.13
CA GLY A 24 -6.18 27.34 -7.70
C GLY A 24 -7.53 27.99 -7.40
N LYS A 25 -7.82 29.14 -8.02
CA LYS A 25 -9.12 29.83 -7.91
C LYS A 25 -10.24 28.98 -8.50
N ALA A 26 -10.10 28.55 -9.75
CA ALA A 26 -11.08 27.72 -10.44
C ALA A 26 -11.36 26.41 -9.68
N ARG A 27 -10.33 25.73 -9.16
CA ARG A 27 -10.49 24.49 -8.39
C ARG A 27 -11.28 24.70 -7.10
N ARG A 28 -11.06 25.81 -6.37
CA ARG A 28 -11.81 26.14 -5.16
C ARG A 28 -13.27 26.46 -5.46
N GLU A 29 -13.51 27.20 -6.53
CA GLU A 29 -14.87 27.57 -6.96
C GLU A 29 -15.66 26.36 -7.49
N LEU A 30 -14.99 25.47 -8.22
CA LEU A 30 -15.63 24.29 -8.83
C LEU A 30 -15.99 23.19 -7.82
N LEU A 31 -15.16 22.99 -6.80
CA LEU A 31 -15.29 21.88 -5.85
C LEU A 31 -15.18 22.35 -4.39
N PRO A 32 -16.12 23.19 -3.90
CA PRO A 32 -16.14 23.60 -2.49
C PRO A 32 -16.40 22.41 -1.57
N ASN A 33 -17.24 21.46 -2.02
CA ASN A 33 -17.47 20.17 -1.37
C ASN A 33 -17.38 19.07 -2.42
N LEU A 34 -16.97 17.87 -1.99
CA LEU A 34 -16.94 16.72 -2.87
C LEU A 34 -18.38 16.29 -3.20
N PRO A 35 -18.76 16.12 -4.48
CA PRO A 35 -20.10 15.69 -4.84
C PRO A 35 -20.49 14.38 -4.16
N LEU A 36 -21.73 14.28 -3.68
CA LEU A 36 -22.22 13.12 -2.90
C LEU A 36 -22.00 11.79 -3.63
N GLN A 37 -22.14 11.75 -4.96
CA GLN A 37 -21.91 10.53 -5.74
C GLN A 37 -20.45 10.05 -5.65
N ILE A 38 -19.49 10.97 -5.65
CA ILE A 38 -18.08 10.63 -5.49
C ILE A 38 -17.80 10.13 -4.07
N VAL A 39 -18.44 10.74 -3.06
CA VAL A 39 -18.37 10.24 -1.67
C VAL A 39 -18.92 8.80 -1.60
N ARG A 40 -20.08 8.54 -2.20
CA ARG A 40 -20.70 7.19 -2.24
C ARG A 40 -19.78 6.16 -2.90
N ILE A 41 -19.16 6.50 -4.02
CA ILE A 41 -18.18 5.62 -4.71
C ILE A 41 -16.99 5.32 -3.78
N ARG A 42 -16.46 6.34 -3.10
CA ARG A 42 -15.33 6.16 -2.17
C ARG A 42 -15.70 5.35 -0.93
N VAL A 43 -16.89 5.54 -0.39
CA VAL A 43 -17.41 4.73 0.73
C VAL A 43 -17.60 3.28 0.29
N ALA A 44 -18.18 3.04 -0.88
CA ALA A 44 -18.30 1.70 -1.45
C ALA A 44 -16.94 1.05 -1.70
N ARG A 45 -15.96 1.84 -2.18
CA ARG A 45 -14.57 1.37 -2.37
C ARG A 45 -13.90 1.02 -1.04
N ALA A 46 -14.02 1.87 -0.03
CA ALA A 46 -13.51 1.59 1.32
C ALA A 46 -14.12 0.29 1.87
N LYS A 47 -15.45 0.10 1.72
CA LYS A 47 -16.14 -1.13 2.12
C LYS A 47 -15.62 -2.36 1.37
N ARG A 48 -15.42 -2.27 0.05
CA ARG A 48 -14.82 -3.36 -0.76
C ARG A 48 -13.40 -3.71 -0.32
N LEU A 49 -12.64 -2.73 0.16
CA LEU A 49 -11.30 -2.95 0.72
C LEU A 49 -11.36 -3.40 2.18
N GLY A 50 -12.54 -3.45 2.81
CA GLY A 50 -12.74 -3.71 4.23
C GLY A 50 -12.10 -2.68 5.16
N LEU A 51 -12.02 -1.42 4.71
CA LEU A 51 -11.48 -0.30 5.48
C LEU A 51 -12.60 0.63 5.92
N ASP A 52 -12.47 1.23 7.11
CA ASP A 52 -13.28 2.38 7.45
C ASP A 52 -12.97 3.56 6.50
N TYR A 53 -13.99 4.37 6.23
CA TYR A 53 -13.87 5.46 5.26
C TYR A 53 -12.80 6.48 5.65
N LYS A 54 -12.58 6.73 6.95
CA LYS A 54 -11.58 7.71 7.41
C LYS A 54 -10.17 7.22 7.06
N THR A 55 -9.87 5.94 7.30
CA THR A 55 -8.59 5.31 6.91
C THR A 55 -8.38 5.41 5.41
N TYR A 56 -9.35 4.95 4.63
CA TYR A 56 -9.28 4.98 3.17
C TYR A 56 -9.07 6.40 2.62
N ALA A 57 -9.89 7.36 3.09
CA ALA A 57 -9.83 8.74 2.64
C ALA A 57 -8.49 9.42 3.01
N THR A 58 -7.94 9.10 4.18
CA THR A 58 -6.63 9.62 4.63
C THR A 58 -5.52 9.14 3.69
N ILE A 59 -5.44 7.83 3.46
CA ILE A 59 -4.41 7.23 2.58
C ILE A 59 -4.52 7.79 1.16
N ARG A 60 -5.74 7.86 0.61
CA ARG A 60 -5.99 8.38 -0.73
C ARG A 60 -5.66 9.88 -0.85
N ALA A 61 -5.87 10.65 0.22
CA ALA A 61 -5.53 12.07 0.24
C ALA A 61 -4.01 12.30 0.26
N THR A 62 -3.25 11.43 0.95
CA THR A 62 -1.79 11.54 1.04
C THR A 62 -1.09 11.00 -0.20
N SER A 63 -1.55 9.89 -0.77
CA SER A 63 -0.91 9.29 -1.95
C SER A 63 -1.40 9.88 -3.28
N GLY A 64 -2.62 10.43 -3.31
CA GLY A 64 -3.26 10.89 -4.54
C GLY A 64 -3.80 9.77 -5.43
N ARG A 65 -3.62 8.50 -5.05
CA ARG A 65 -4.06 7.31 -5.79
C ARG A 65 -5.06 6.48 -4.98
N ASP A 66 -5.90 5.73 -5.68
CA ASP A 66 -6.70 4.69 -5.03
C ASP A 66 -5.82 3.53 -4.53
N ILE A 67 -6.27 2.83 -3.50
CA ILE A 67 -5.59 1.62 -3.01
C ILE A 67 -5.91 0.49 -3.98
N VAL A 68 -4.88 -0.09 -4.59
CA VAL A 68 -4.98 -1.18 -5.58
C VAL A 68 -4.33 -2.48 -5.11
N GLY A 69 -3.54 -2.43 -4.04
CA GLY A 69 -2.89 -3.60 -3.47
C GLY A 69 -2.50 -3.43 -2.02
N PHE A 70 -2.27 -4.56 -1.36
CA PHE A 70 -1.69 -4.63 -0.02
C PHE A 70 -0.41 -5.45 -0.07
N LEU A 71 0.63 -4.93 0.59
CA LEU A 71 1.82 -5.70 0.93
C LEU A 71 1.71 -6.14 2.38
N PHE A 72 1.50 -7.43 2.62
CA PHE A 72 1.51 -8.01 3.95
C PHE A 72 2.92 -8.46 4.32
N SER A 73 3.38 -8.09 5.51
CA SER A 73 4.50 -8.79 6.13
C SER A 73 4.10 -10.22 6.50
N GLY A 74 5.04 -11.16 6.45
CA GLY A 74 4.77 -12.53 6.91
C GLY A 74 4.28 -12.59 8.36
N ASN A 75 4.78 -11.69 9.23
CA ASN A 75 4.31 -11.58 10.62
C ASN A 75 2.86 -11.08 10.72
N ALA A 76 2.41 -10.17 9.85
CA ALA A 76 1.01 -9.73 9.81
C ALA A 76 0.04 -10.86 9.44
N LEU A 77 0.52 -11.88 8.72
CA LEU A 77 -0.23 -13.09 8.40
C LEU A 77 0.04 -14.24 9.37
N GLU A 78 0.79 -13.97 10.44
CA GLU A 78 1.21 -14.94 11.46
C GLU A 78 1.90 -16.19 10.89
N LEU A 79 2.61 -16.01 9.78
CA LEU A 79 3.43 -17.04 9.16
C LEU A 79 4.66 -17.32 10.00
N ARG A 80 5.02 -18.59 10.11
CA ARG A 80 6.21 -19.09 10.81
C ARG A 80 6.84 -20.21 10.00
N PRO A 81 8.10 -20.59 10.24
CA PRO A 81 8.73 -21.71 9.54
C PRO A 81 7.92 -23.01 9.57
N GLN A 82 7.28 -23.31 10.70
CA GLN A 82 6.42 -24.49 10.90
C GLN A 82 4.95 -24.26 10.51
N ARG A 83 4.57 -23.05 10.11
CA ARG A 83 3.20 -22.67 9.72
C ARG A 83 3.24 -21.69 8.56
N ILE A 84 3.22 -22.23 7.35
CA ILE A 84 3.21 -21.45 6.10
C ILE A 84 1.79 -21.18 5.57
N ALA A 85 0.77 -21.82 6.14
CA ALA A 85 -0.64 -21.54 5.85
C ALA A 85 -1.15 -20.40 6.74
N VAL A 86 -1.91 -19.48 6.15
CA VAL A 86 -2.57 -18.38 6.85
C VAL A 86 -3.63 -18.96 7.80
N PRO A 87 -3.63 -18.58 9.09
CA PRO A 87 -4.63 -19.05 10.05
C PRO A 87 -6.06 -18.71 9.65
N GLU A 88 -7.00 -19.62 9.90
CA GLU A 88 -8.41 -19.54 9.48
C GLU A 88 -9.07 -18.19 9.79
N ARG A 89 -8.84 -17.65 11.00
CA ARG A 89 -9.41 -16.35 11.43
C ARG A 89 -9.01 -15.16 10.52
N LEU A 90 -7.90 -15.24 9.80
CA LEU A 90 -7.44 -14.18 8.90
C LEU A 90 -7.91 -14.42 7.45
N GLN A 91 -8.25 -15.67 7.09
CA GLN A 91 -8.56 -16.05 5.72
C GLN A 91 -9.79 -15.31 5.18
N GLY A 92 -10.86 -15.20 5.98
CA GLY A 92 -12.07 -14.49 5.55
C GLY A 92 -11.80 -13.02 5.18
N ARG A 93 -10.89 -12.36 5.92
CA ARG A 93 -10.51 -10.97 5.66
C ARG A 93 -9.72 -10.82 4.35
N LEU A 94 -8.83 -11.77 4.06
CA LEU A 94 -8.04 -11.81 2.80
C LEU A 94 -8.91 -12.20 1.60
N ALA A 95 -9.78 -13.20 1.77
CA ALA A 95 -10.73 -13.62 0.74
C ALA A 95 -11.68 -12.46 0.35
N GLY A 96 -12.08 -11.63 1.32
CA GLY A 96 -12.90 -10.44 1.07
C GLY A 96 -12.24 -9.35 0.21
N LEU A 97 -10.93 -9.44 -0.06
CA LEU A 97 -10.22 -8.52 -0.96
C LEU A 97 -10.20 -9.01 -2.41
N ASP A 98 -10.70 -10.21 -2.68
CA ASP A 98 -10.66 -10.81 -4.02
C ASP A 98 -11.32 -9.90 -5.07
N GLY A 99 -10.59 -9.65 -6.17
CA GLY A 99 -10.96 -8.70 -7.22
C GLY A 99 -11.08 -7.23 -6.76
N ALA A 100 -10.79 -6.90 -5.50
CA ALA A 100 -10.78 -5.54 -4.98
C ALA A 100 -9.36 -4.98 -4.86
N ALA A 101 -8.39 -5.78 -4.44
CA ALA A 101 -6.98 -5.39 -4.35
C ALA A 101 -6.07 -6.63 -4.41
N GLU A 102 -4.88 -6.46 -4.99
CA GLU A 102 -3.84 -7.49 -5.00
C GLU A 102 -3.31 -7.75 -3.58
N ARG A 103 -3.08 -9.03 -3.25
CA ARG A 103 -2.62 -9.52 -1.95
C ARG A 103 -1.21 -10.05 -2.10
N VAL A 104 -0.25 -9.17 -1.87
CA VAL A 104 1.18 -9.46 -1.97
C VAL A 104 1.75 -9.76 -0.59
N VAL A 105 2.59 -10.80 -0.45
CA VAL A 105 3.20 -11.16 0.83
C VAL A 105 4.72 -11.15 0.77
N ALA A 106 5.34 -10.41 1.69
CA ALA A 106 6.78 -10.48 1.96
C ALA A 106 7.06 -11.57 3.01
N VAL A 107 7.71 -12.64 2.58
CA VAL A 107 7.95 -13.86 3.38
C VAL A 107 9.35 -13.84 3.99
N TYR A 108 9.43 -13.88 5.31
CA TYR A 108 10.70 -14.05 6.01
C TYR A 108 11.26 -15.46 5.85
N GLY A 109 12.57 -15.58 5.68
CA GLY A 109 13.26 -16.86 5.79
C GLY A 109 13.16 -17.46 7.20
N PRO A 110 13.34 -18.79 7.37
CA PRO A 110 13.68 -19.78 6.33
C PRO A 110 12.50 -20.24 5.46
N SER A 111 11.29 -19.70 5.62
CA SER A 111 10.16 -20.06 4.75
C SER A 111 10.41 -19.61 3.31
N HIS A 112 10.14 -20.50 2.35
CA HIS A 112 10.28 -20.18 0.93
C HIS A 112 9.00 -19.52 0.39
N PRO A 113 9.07 -18.38 -0.34
CA PRO A 113 7.89 -17.68 -0.86
C PRO A 113 6.94 -18.60 -1.65
N GLN A 114 7.47 -19.40 -2.58
CA GLN A 114 6.66 -20.32 -3.38
C GLN A 114 5.93 -21.38 -2.55
N ALA A 115 6.51 -21.82 -1.43
CA ALA A 115 5.82 -22.76 -0.53
C ALA A 115 4.66 -22.09 0.20
N VAL A 116 4.83 -20.82 0.62
CA VAL A 116 3.75 -20.01 1.20
C VAL A 116 2.64 -19.80 0.17
N LEU A 117 2.98 -19.46 -1.08
CA LEU A 117 1.98 -19.27 -2.14
C LEU A 117 1.17 -20.54 -2.37
N ALA A 118 1.85 -21.69 -2.53
CA ALA A 118 1.20 -22.99 -2.75
C ALA A 118 0.31 -23.43 -1.58
N ALA A 119 0.66 -23.07 -0.34
CA ALA A 119 -0.12 -23.40 0.85
C ALA A 119 -1.37 -22.53 1.04
N ASN A 120 -1.55 -21.46 0.26
CA ASN A 120 -2.63 -20.47 0.43
C ASN A 120 -3.36 -20.17 -0.89
N PRO A 121 -3.88 -21.19 -1.59
CA PRO A 121 -4.52 -21.01 -2.90
C PRO A 121 -5.72 -20.06 -2.81
N GLY A 122 -5.79 -19.08 -3.71
CA GLY A 122 -6.88 -18.09 -3.78
C GLY A 122 -6.88 -17.03 -2.67
N LEU A 123 -5.95 -17.10 -1.71
CA LEU A 123 -5.82 -16.13 -0.62
C LEU A 123 -4.65 -15.15 -0.81
N ILE A 124 -3.63 -15.54 -1.56
CA ILE A 124 -2.44 -14.75 -1.84
C ILE A 124 -2.21 -14.76 -3.35
N ASP A 125 -2.03 -13.58 -3.93
CA ASP A 125 -1.84 -13.42 -5.37
C ASP A 125 -0.35 -13.53 -5.75
N MET A 126 0.54 -13.10 -4.86
CA MET A 126 1.98 -13.11 -5.09
C MET A 126 2.76 -13.16 -3.78
N THR A 127 3.91 -13.84 -3.77
CA THR A 127 4.85 -13.87 -2.64
C THR A 127 6.27 -13.51 -3.07
N ALA A 128 6.98 -12.72 -2.27
CA ALA A 128 8.39 -12.42 -2.47
C ALA A 128 9.18 -12.56 -1.15
N PRO A 129 10.52 -12.70 -1.20
CA PRO A 129 11.34 -12.67 0.00
C PRO A 129 11.22 -11.31 0.72
N ALA A 130 10.99 -11.34 2.03
CA ALA A 130 11.06 -10.15 2.87
C ALA A 130 12.51 -9.63 2.98
N PRO A 131 12.71 -8.31 3.16
CA PRO A 131 14.01 -7.77 3.58
C PRO A 131 14.52 -8.44 4.86
N GLY A 132 15.81 -8.77 4.86
CA GLY A 132 16.49 -9.27 6.05
C GLY A 132 16.63 -8.19 7.12
N PHE A 133 16.64 -8.58 8.40
CA PHE A 133 16.80 -7.65 9.53
C PHE A 133 18.15 -6.92 9.56
N THR A 134 19.18 -7.51 8.95
CA THR A 134 20.53 -6.96 8.86
C THR A 134 20.84 -6.32 7.50
N GLU A 135 19.87 -6.26 6.58
CA GLU A 135 20.06 -5.59 5.31
C GLU A 135 20.25 -4.08 5.53
N SER A 136 21.10 -3.46 4.71
CA SER A 136 21.17 -2.00 4.67
C SER A 136 19.85 -1.43 4.17
N TRP A 137 19.57 -0.18 4.55
CA TRP A 137 18.35 0.50 4.09
C TRP A 137 18.22 0.53 2.55
N ALA A 138 19.33 0.69 1.82
CA ALA A 138 19.34 0.67 0.36
C ALA A 138 18.96 -0.71 -0.21
N ALA A 139 19.51 -1.79 0.35
CA ALA A 139 19.16 -3.15 -0.06
C ALA A 139 17.69 -3.47 0.23
N MET A 140 17.19 -3.11 1.42
CA MET A 140 15.78 -3.23 1.77
C MET A 140 14.90 -2.49 0.76
N ARG A 141 15.25 -1.24 0.44
CA ARG A 141 14.52 -0.39 -0.52
C ARG A 141 14.43 -1.04 -1.89
N ASP A 142 15.57 -1.50 -2.39
CA ASP A 142 15.64 -2.09 -3.72
C ASP A 142 14.86 -3.41 -3.79
N ARG A 143 14.87 -4.20 -2.71
CA ARG A 143 14.05 -5.40 -2.57
C ARG A 143 12.55 -5.11 -2.57
N ILE A 144 12.08 -4.17 -1.74
CA ILE A 144 10.66 -3.79 -1.72
C ILE A 144 10.23 -3.25 -3.10
N LYS A 145 11.06 -2.41 -3.73
CA LYS A 145 10.78 -1.92 -5.09
C LYS A 145 10.81 -3.02 -6.14
N ALA A 146 11.62 -4.06 -5.99
CA ALA A 146 11.59 -5.22 -6.88
C ALA A 146 10.27 -5.99 -6.71
N THR A 147 9.87 -6.30 -5.47
CA THR A 147 8.59 -6.95 -5.15
C THR A 147 7.40 -6.24 -5.76
N LEU A 148 7.31 -4.91 -5.61
CA LEU A 148 6.21 -4.13 -6.18
C LEU A 148 6.21 -4.12 -7.71
N ARG A 149 7.39 -4.06 -8.34
CA ARG A 149 7.53 -4.14 -9.81
C ARG A 149 7.13 -5.50 -10.35
N GLU A 150 7.59 -6.58 -9.73
CA GLU A 150 7.23 -7.96 -10.10
C GLU A 150 5.73 -8.23 -9.96
N SER A 151 5.08 -7.57 -9.00
CA SER A 151 3.63 -7.60 -8.82
C SER A 151 2.86 -6.66 -9.75
N ASN A 152 3.55 -5.92 -10.62
CA ASN A 152 2.97 -4.87 -11.47
C ASN A 152 2.15 -3.82 -10.69
N LEU A 153 2.56 -3.52 -9.45
CA LEU A 153 1.85 -2.62 -8.55
C LEU A 153 2.52 -1.24 -8.49
N PRO A 154 1.75 -0.15 -8.68
CA PRO A 154 2.27 1.20 -8.42
C PRO A 154 2.40 1.40 -6.91
N ALA A 155 3.60 1.77 -6.44
CA ALA A 155 3.88 1.87 -5.02
C ALA A 155 2.92 2.81 -4.28
N ASP A 156 2.61 3.98 -4.87
CA ASP A 156 1.68 4.98 -4.33
C ASP A 156 0.20 4.51 -4.27
N GLY A 157 -0.10 3.30 -4.77
CA GLY A 157 -1.39 2.61 -4.60
C GLY A 157 -1.34 1.39 -3.68
N VAL A 158 -0.20 1.08 -3.07
CA VAL A 158 -0.03 -0.07 -2.17
C VAL A 158 0.02 0.35 -0.72
N VAL A 159 -0.72 -0.36 0.14
CA VAL A 159 -0.68 -0.17 1.59
C VAL A 159 0.07 -1.33 2.24
N LEU A 160 1.03 -1.00 3.10
CA LEU A 160 1.73 -1.98 3.90
C LEU A 160 0.89 -2.40 5.11
N VAL A 161 0.74 -3.71 5.32
CA VAL A 161 0.20 -4.27 6.55
C VAL A 161 1.35 -4.90 7.36
N ALA A 162 1.73 -4.21 8.42
CA ALA A 162 2.89 -4.54 9.26
C ALA A 162 2.44 -5.00 10.66
N ALA A 163 3.11 -6.02 11.20
CA ALA A 163 2.96 -6.44 12.59
C ALA A 163 4.02 -5.81 13.51
N THR A 164 5.19 -5.45 12.98
CA THR A 164 6.33 -4.95 13.78
C THR A 164 6.73 -3.52 13.41
N SER A 165 7.58 -2.91 14.23
CA SER A 165 8.15 -1.58 13.95
C SER A 165 9.14 -1.59 12.80
N VAL A 166 9.96 -2.64 12.70
CA VAL A 166 10.98 -2.79 11.66
C VAL A 166 10.34 -2.83 10.28
N GLU A 167 9.23 -3.54 10.13
CA GLU A 167 8.50 -3.64 8.86
C GLU A 167 7.98 -2.27 8.38
N ARG A 168 7.66 -1.34 9.29
CA ARG A 168 7.11 -0.03 8.91
C ARG A 168 8.07 0.78 8.04
N GLU A 169 9.37 0.55 8.16
CA GLU A 169 10.38 1.21 7.32
C GLU A 169 10.23 0.87 5.83
N TRP A 170 9.63 -0.28 5.53
CA TRP A 170 9.40 -0.73 4.14
C TRP A 170 8.52 0.25 3.38
N CYS A 171 7.58 0.92 4.06
CA CYS A 171 6.72 1.92 3.43
C CYS A 171 7.51 3.12 2.89
N GLY A 172 8.48 3.62 3.67
CA GLY A 172 9.34 4.71 3.24
C GLY A 172 10.24 4.29 2.07
N GLY A 173 10.88 3.12 2.17
CA GLY A 173 11.75 2.63 1.10
C GLY A 173 11.00 2.26 -0.19
N GLY A 174 9.81 1.67 -0.06
CA GLY A 174 8.93 1.35 -1.18
C GLY A 174 8.24 2.57 -1.79
N GLN A 175 8.17 3.70 -1.09
CA GLN A 175 7.33 4.86 -1.42
C GLN A 175 5.84 4.47 -1.51
N MET A 176 5.40 3.65 -0.56
CA MET A 176 4.05 3.12 -0.50
C MET A 176 3.03 4.16 -0.03
N ALA A 177 1.74 3.92 -0.31
CA ALA A 177 0.64 4.84 -0.02
C ALA A 177 0.42 5.10 1.49
N GLY A 178 0.72 4.10 2.32
CA GLY A 178 0.56 4.19 3.76
C GLY A 178 0.78 2.85 4.46
N ILE A 179 0.60 2.87 5.79
CA ILE A 179 0.81 1.72 6.67
C ILE A 179 -0.44 1.48 7.51
N LEU A 180 -0.82 0.22 7.66
CA LEU A 180 -1.76 -0.27 8.65
C LEU A 180 -1.08 -1.30 9.55
N THR A 181 -1.44 -1.31 10.82
CA THR A 181 -1.05 -2.41 11.71
C THR A 181 -1.87 -3.64 11.38
N ALA A 182 -1.30 -4.83 11.58
CA ALA A 182 -2.01 -6.10 11.44
C ALA A 182 -3.30 -6.10 12.27
N ASP A 183 -3.22 -5.69 13.54
CA ASP A 183 -4.39 -5.62 14.43
C ASP A 183 -5.51 -4.76 13.84
N ARG A 184 -5.18 -3.58 13.30
CA ARG A 184 -6.19 -2.69 12.72
C ARG A 184 -6.78 -3.26 11.42
N PHE A 185 -5.98 -3.95 10.62
CA PHE A 185 -6.44 -4.50 9.35
C PHE A 185 -7.35 -5.73 9.54
N PHE A 186 -7.03 -6.57 10.53
CA PHE A 186 -7.74 -7.82 10.82
C PHE A 186 -8.78 -7.70 11.94
N GLN A 187 -8.97 -6.51 12.51
CA GLN A 187 -10.10 -6.24 13.39
C GLN A 187 -11.43 -6.51 12.66
N PRO A 188 -12.40 -7.18 13.30
CA PRO A 188 -13.73 -7.34 12.74
C PRO A 188 -14.34 -5.96 12.44
N ALA A 189 -14.93 -5.80 11.26
CA ALA A 189 -15.75 -4.63 10.98
C ALA A 189 -16.95 -4.65 11.94
N ALA A 190 -17.11 -3.61 12.75
CA ALA A 190 -18.27 -3.41 13.61
C ALA A 190 -19.55 -3.21 12.80
#